data_AF-G8ZUI8-F1
#
_entry.id   AF-G8ZUI8-F1
#
_cell.length_a   1.000
_cell.length_b   1.000
_cell.length_c   1.000
_cell.angle_alpha   90.00
_cell.angle_beta   90.00
_cell.angle_gamma   90.00
#
_symmetry.space_group_name_H-M   'P 1'
#
loop_
_entity.id
_entity.type
_entity.pdbx_description
1 polymer ?
#
loop_
_entity_poly.entity_id
_entity_poly.type
_entity_poly.pdbx_seq_one_letter_code
_entity_poly.pdbx_strand_id
1 'polypeptide(L)'
;MSALLSEQDLNDFISPGLACVKPTEVKKVNEEQTTEIEVGKEASELEKVSISLQDCLACAGCITSSEEILLSRQSHTVFVEAWKNLRDERQLAVSISPQSRISLADYYGLTLETLDLTLLNLFKVYFGCRYFVGTQMGRNLTISRSNQELISLKQQGELAKKPKLSAVCPGFVLYAEKTKPELVPYLLNVKSPQQITGSLLKMSSNEKLYHLSIMPCFDKKLEASRPDGEKEVDCVITPREVVTMLQELQIDINQYKSEDQALRKALSPLGWDPILHWSSNEGSSSGGFAYQYILEMYHLYPESALQVLEGKNSDLREYRLTDLANGQTIASATELYGFRNIQNMVRKLTQRSIRPRNPRLLKNRQATSSASTKPAIADPTNTDFIEVMACPGGCINGGGLLSKDSASNSTSNAVRKKAIIDHLNARYTQEMVNIDARTMGQEIDHRSTSHTLSYHYEFHPIDAQPSDVVSLGNTW
;
A
#
# COMPACT_ATOMS: atom_id res chain seq x y z
N MET A 1 -40.93 -21.96 1.51
CA MET A 1 -40.05 -22.62 0.52
C MET A 1 -38.62 -22.33 0.91
N SER A 2 -37.98 -23.35 1.47
CA SER A 2 -36.58 -23.36 1.95
C SER A 2 -35.65 -23.35 0.74
N ALA A 3 -34.73 -22.39 0.68
CA ALA A 3 -33.64 -22.38 -0.29
C ALA A 3 -32.49 -23.21 0.28
N LEU A 4 -32.35 -24.44 -0.24
CA LEU A 4 -31.21 -25.32 0.00
C LEU A 4 -29.94 -24.66 -0.56
N LEU A 5 -29.05 -24.27 0.35
CA LEU A 5 -27.66 -23.95 0.04
C LEU A 5 -26.93 -25.26 -0.28
N SER A 6 -26.15 -25.27 -1.36
CA SER A 6 -25.37 -26.45 -1.75
C SER A 6 -24.15 -26.62 -0.84
N GLU A 7 -23.77 -27.86 -0.53
CA GLU A 7 -22.60 -28.19 0.32
C GLU A 7 -21.25 -27.70 -0.25
N GLN A 8 -21.21 -27.22 -1.51
CA GLN A 8 -20.03 -26.62 -2.12
C GLN A 8 -19.82 -25.14 -1.74
N ASP A 9 -20.81 -24.49 -1.11
CA ASP A 9 -20.73 -23.08 -0.70
C ASP A 9 -20.29 -22.88 0.77
N LEU A 10 -19.95 -23.96 1.51
CA LEU A 10 -19.80 -23.88 2.97
C LEU A 10 -18.49 -24.40 3.61
N ASN A 11 -17.45 -24.80 2.86
CA ASN A 11 -16.18 -25.21 3.46
C ASN A 11 -14.96 -24.71 2.68
N ASP A 12 -14.36 -23.63 3.16
CA ASP A 12 -12.92 -23.35 3.01
C ASP A 12 -12.44 -22.45 4.17
N PHE A 13 -12.91 -22.78 5.38
CA PHE A 13 -12.36 -22.26 6.63
C PHE A 13 -11.30 -23.25 7.12
N ILE A 14 -10.03 -22.92 6.95
CA ILE A 14 -8.97 -23.58 7.72
C ILE A 14 -9.05 -23.04 9.16
N SER A 15 -9.47 -23.89 10.08
CA SER A 15 -9.45 -23.66 11.52
C SER A 15 -8.04 -23.28 12.00
N PRO A 16 -7.89 -22.39 12.99
CA PRO A 16 -6.59 -22.00 13.49
C PRO A 16 -5.98 -23.11 14.36
N GLY A 17 -4.76 -23.52 14.03
CA GLY A 17 -3.86 -24.21 14.95
C GLY A 17 -3.42 -25.59 14.48
N LEU A 18 -2.12 -25.74 14.27
CA LEU A 18 -1.31 -26.78 14.90
C LEU A 18 0.16 -26.41 14.69
N ALA A 19 0.77 -25.84 15.73
CA ALA A 19 2.20 -25.96 15.92
C ALA A 19 2.54 -27.44 15.79
N CYS A 20 3.42 -27.79 14.85
CA CYS A 20 3.83 -29.17 14.62
C CYS A 20 4.74 -29.60 15.78
N VAL A 21 4.12 -29.99 16.90
CA VAL A 21 4.80 -30.75 17.95
C VAL A 21 4.92 -32.16 17.41
N LYS A 22 6.14 -32.56 17.01
CA LYS A 22 6.44 -33.98 16.77
C LYS A 22 6.10 -34.77 18.04
N PRO A 23 5.39 -35.90 17.96
CA PRO A 23 5.31 -36.82 19.08
C PRO A 23 6.72 -37.22 19.48
N THR A 24 7.09 -36.95 20.73
CA THR A 24 8.36 -37.37 21.29
C THR A 24 8.40 -38.90 21.30
N GLU A 25 9.13 -39.50 20.35
CA GLU A 25 9.53 -40.89 20.48
C GLU A 25 10.52 -41.00 21.65
N VAL A 26 10.11 -41.73 22.68
CA VAL A 26 10.99 -42.08 23.80
C VAL A 26 12.02 -43.07 23.28
N LYS A 27 13.17 -42.56 22.82
CA LYS A 27 14.35 -43.40 22.59
C LYS A 27 14.95 -43.77 23.95
N LYS A 28 14.91 -45.07 24.25
CA LYS A 28 15.70 -45.67 25.33
C LYS A 28 17.17 -45.36 25.07
N VAL A 29 17.81 -44.77 26.07
CA VAL A 29 19.26 -44.52 26.11
C VAL A 29 19.96 -45.88 26.15
N ASN A 30 20.79 -46.17 25.16
CA ASN A 30 21.96 -47.01 25.36
C ASN A 30 23.18 -46.11 25.13
N GLU A 31 23.98 -45.99 26.18
CA GLU A 31 25.30 -45.40 26.15
C GLU A 31 26.18 -46.17 25.19
N GLU A 32 26.90 -45.46 24.32
CA GLU A 32 28.28 -45.81 23.98
C GLU A 32 28.96 -44.59 23.35
N GLN A 33 30.09 -44.20 23.95
CA GLN A 33 30.96 -43.13 23.52
C GLN A 33 31.75 -43.57 22.29
N THR A 34 31.73 -42.80 21.21
CA THR A 34 32.87 -42.72 20.30
C THR A 34 33.04 -41.29 19.76
N THR A 35 34.21 -40.76 20.03
CA THR A 35 34.80 -39.53 19.52
C THR A 35 35.02 -39.57 18.00
N GLU A 36 34.31 -38.75 17.24
CA GLU A 36 34.75 -38.30 15.92
C GLU A 36 34.47 -36.80 15.77
N ILE A 37 35.49 -36.07 15.31
CA ILE A 37 35.48 -34.63 15.07
C ILE A 37 34.98 -34.43 13.64
N GLU A 38 33.81 -33.81 13.46
CA GLU A 38 33.35 -33.33 12.15
C GLU A 38 33.61 -31.84 11.99
N VAL A 39 34.38 -31.51 10.95
CA VAL A 39 34.63 -30.15 10.45
C VAL A 39 33.64 -29.85 9.34
N GLY A 40 32.94 -28.71 9.43
CA GLY A 40 32.26 -28.06 8.31
C GLY A 40 30.77 -28.36 8.19
N LYS A 41 29.95 -27.53 8.86
CA LYS A 41 28.59 -27.22 8.40
C LYS A 41 28.47 -25.70 8.28
N GLU A 42 28.40 -25.23 7.04
CA GLU A 42 27.87 -23.89 6.75
C GLU A 42 26.47 -23.77 7.35
N ALA A 43 26.19 -22.65 7.99
CA ALA A 43 24.87 -22.35 8.54
C ALA A 43 23.90 -22.05 7.40
N SER A 44 23.24 -23.07 6.86
CA SER A 44 22.16 -22.92 5.86
C SER A 44 20.77 -23.21 6.43
N GLU A 45 20.47 -22.72 7.63
CA GLU A 45 19.09 -22.64 8.08
C GLU A 45 18.67 -21.18 8.09
N LEU A 46 18.01 -20.78 6.99
CA LEU A 46 17.24 -19.54 6.93
C LEU A 46 16.19 -19.60 8.03
N GLU A 47 16.27 -18.69 9.00
CA GLU A 47 15.23 -18.54 10.01
C GLU A 47 13.89 -18.27 9.30
N LYS A 48 12.93 -19.17 9.50
CA LYS A 48 11.57 -19.00 8.99
C LYS A 48 10.95 -17.78 9.67
N VAL A 49 10.74 -16.72 8.90
CA VAL A 49 10.01 -15.53 9.36
C VAL A 49 8.55 -15.95 9.56
N SER A 50 8.10 -16.03 10.81
CA SER A 50 6.70 -16.31 11.11
C SER A 50 5.85 -15.08 10.79
N ILE A 51 5.39 -14.96 9.54
CA ILE A 51 4.40 -13.95 9.15
C ILE A 51 3.05 -14.47 9.61
N SER A 52 2.42 -13.84 10.61
CA SER A 52 1.06 -14.21 10.96
C SER A 52 0.09 -13.72 9.87
N LEU A 53 -1.02 -14.42 9.67
CA LEU A 53 -2.15 -13.97 8.84
C LEU A 53 -2.72 -12.61 9.28
N GLN A 54 -2.36 -12.11 10.48
CA GLN A 54 -2.73 -10.78 10.95
C GLN A 54 -1.72 -9.71 10.49
N ASP A 55 -0.47 -10.09 10.26
CA ASP A 55 0.60 -9.23 9.73
C ASP A 55 0.48 -9.09 8.21
N CYS A 56 0.06 -10.17 7.55
CA CYS A 56 -0.30 -10.16 6.16
C CYS A 56 -1.80 -9.90 5.99
N LEU A 57 -2.20 -8.63 5.94
CA LEU A 57 -3.51 -8.24 5.41
C LEU A 57 -3.63 -8.49 3.89
N ALA A 58 -2.65 -9.14 3.25
CA ALA A 58 -2.85 -9.74 1.95
C ALA A 58 -3.84 -10.88 2.13
N CYS A 59 -5.01 -10.67 1.55
CA CYS A 59 -6.10 -11.59 1.72
C CYS A 59 -5.80 -12.97 1.16
N ALA A 60 -6.39 -13.95 1.81
CA ALA A 60 -6.50 -15.32 1.33
C ALA A 60 -5.16 -16.05 1.13
N GLY A 61 -4.26 -16.11 2.12
CA GLY A 61 -3.16 -17.10 2.10
C GLY A 61 -2.31 -17.11 0.82
N CYS A 62 -2.15 -15.95 0.17
CA CYS A 62 -1.59 -15.84 -1.17
C CYS A 62 -0.05 -15.73 -1.21
N ILE A 63 0.64 -15.67 -0.06
CA ILE A 63 2.10 -15.61 -0.04
C ILE A 63 2.65 -16.99 -0.41
N THR A 64 3.27 -17.05 -1.57
CA THR A 64 4.07 -18.19 -2.04
C THR A 64 5.38 -18.29 -1.27
N SER A 65 6.01 -19.47 -1.24
CA SER A 65 7.36 -19.63 -0.67
C SER A 65 8.38 -18.67 -1.27
N SER A 66 8.27 -18.37 -2.56
CA SER A 66 9.08 -17.36 -3.25
C SER A 66 8.88 -15.95 -2.68
N GLU A 67 7.63 -15.57 -2.38
CA GLU A 67 7.34 -14.26 -1.76
C GLU A 67 7.78 -14.19 -0.31
N GLU A 68 7.68 -15.29 0.44
CA GLU A 68 8.24 -15.36 1.79
C GLU A 68 9.76 -15.11 1.77
N ILE A 69 10.48 -15.69 0.80
CA ILE A 69 11.90 -15.43 0.58
C ILE A 69 12.12 -13.95 0.23
N LEU A 70 11.35 -13.38 -0.69
CA LEU A 70 11.48 -11.95 -1.06
C LEU A 70 11.21 -11.02 0.13
N LEU A 71 10.23 -11.34 0.97
CA LEU A 71 9.95 -10.62 2.21
C LEU A 71 11.10 -10.75 3.21
N SER A 72 11.69 -11.94 3.35
CA SER A 72 12.83 -12.16 4.26
C SER A 72 14.09 -11.40 3.83
N ARG A 73 14.27 -11.19 2.52
CA ARG A 73 15.35 -10.34 1.95
C ARG A 73 15.14 -8.85 2.19
N GLN A 74 14.04 -8.47 2.83
CA GLN A 74 13.63 -7.09 3.06
C GLN A 74 13.26 -6.96 4.54
N SER A 75 14.23 -6.69 5.41
CA SER A 75 14.03 -6.63 6.87
C SER A 75 14.95 -5.61 7.53
N HIS A 76 14.70 -5.32 8.81
CA HIS A 76 15.65 -4.51 9.58
C HIS A 76 17.02 -5.18 9.71
N THR A 77 17.08 -6.50 9.83
CA THR A 77 18.36 -7.23 9.91
C THR A 77 19.17 -7.08 8.62
N VAL A 78 18.54 -7.22 7.45
CA VAL A 78 19.15 -6.99 6.15
C VAL A 78 19.62 -5.54 6.03
N PHE A 79 18.82 -4.57 6.46
CA PHE A 79 19.23 -3.17 6.48
C PHE A 79 20.45 -2.93 7.38
N VAL A 80 20.47 -3.44 8.61
CA VAL A 80 21.59 -3.24 9.54
C VAL A 80 22.87 -3.88 8.99
N GLU A 81 22.79 -5.06 8.37
CA GLU A 81 23.92 -5.71 7.71
C GLU A 81 24.43 -4.89 6.52
N ALA A 82 23.54 -4.45 5.63
CA ALA A 82 23.90 -3.59 4.51
C ALA A 82 24.52 -2.26 5.00
N TRP A 83 23.93 -1.63 6.01
CA TRP A 83 24.37 -0.36 6.59
C TRP A 83 25.82 -0.39 7.07
N LYS A 84 26.25 -1.50 7.70
CA LYS A 84 27.64 -1.68 8.15
C LYS A 84 28.66 -1.58 7.00
N ASN A 85 28.25 -1.95 5.79
CA ASN A 85 29.09 -1.97 4.59
C ASN A 85 28.90 -0.73 3.68
N LEU A 86 27.98 0.18 4.01
CA LEU A 86 27.66 1.32 3.13
C LEU A 86 28.80 2.33 2.97
N ARG A 87 29.59 2.55 4.03
CA ARG A 87 30.53 3.69 4.14
C ARG A 87 31.58 3.76 3.02
N ASP A 88 31.87 2.63 2.37
CA ASP A 88 32.87 2.55 1.31
C ASP A 88 32.27 2.52 -0.12
N GLU A 89 30.96 2.26 -0.28
CA GLU A 89 30.35 2.00 -1.59
C GLU A 89 29.15 2.88 -1.96
N ARG A 90 28.29 3.23 -0.98
CA ARG A 90 27.02 3.94 -1.23
C ARG A 90 26.61 4.80 -0.04
N GLN A 91 25.97 5.94 -0.30
CA GLN A 91 25.40 6.77 0.76
C GLN A 91 23.99 6.31 1.14
N LEU A 92 23.64 6.40 2.42
CA LEU A 92 22.30 6.08 2.90
C LEU A 92 21.31 7.20 2.58
N ALA A 93 20.22 6.86 1.90
CA ALA A 93 19.03 7.70 1.75
C ALA A 93 17.82 7.00 2.34
N VAL A 94 16.97 7.74 3.06
CA VAL A 94 15.78 7.21 3.73
C VAL A 94 14.54 7.94 3.23
N SER A 95 13.49 7.20 2.90
CA SER A 95 12.15 7.75 2.73
C SER A 95 11.18 7.23 3.78
N ILE A 96 10.18 8.03 4.17
CA ILE A 96 9.16 7.60 5.14
C ILE A 96 7.76 8.07 4.72
N SER A 97 6.79 7.17 4.83
CA SER A 97 5.40 7.49 4.52
C SER A 97 4.73 8.35 5.62
N PRO A 98 3.74 9.19 5.27
CA PRO A 98 2.94 9.93 6.26
C PRO A 98 2.31 9.04 7.35
N GLN A 99 1.80 7.86 6.97
CA GLN A 99 1.14 6.93 7.90
C GLN A 99 2.15 6.31 8.87
N SER A 100 3.36 6.01 8.39
CA SER A 100 4.45 5.49 9.23
C SER A 100 4.88 6.50 10.29
N ARG A 101 4.95 7.79 9.91
CA ARG A 101 5.23 8.89 10.84
C ARG A 101 4.17 9.02 11.92
N ILE A 102 2.88 9.04 11.54
CA ILE A 102 1.77 9.13 12.50
C ILE A 102 1.79 7.93 13.46
N SER A 103 2.03 6.71 12.97
CA SER A 103 2.10 5.52 13.81
C SER A 103 3.26 5.54 14.80
N LEU A 104 4.47 5.94 14.36
CA LEU A 104 5.62 6.09 15.24
C LEU A 104 5.40 7.21 16.28
N ALA A 105 4.78 8.32 15.88
CA ALA A 105 4.53 9.46 16.77
C ALA A 105 3.53 9.05 17.86
N ASP A 106 2.50 8.27 17.50
CA ASP A 106 1.54 7.73 18.45
C ASP A 106 2.14 6.69 19.39
N TYR A 107 3.05 5.85 18.89
CA TYR A 107 3.76 4.85 19.68
C TYR A 107 4.68 5.49 20.74
N TYR A 108 5.47 6.48 20.35
CA TYR A 108 6.41 7.17 21.26
C TYR A 108 5.75 8.29 22.08
N GLY A 109 4.46 8.58 21.87
CA GLY A 109 3.76 9.66 22.57
C GLY A 109 4.29 11.06 22.22
N LEU A 110 4.73 11.26 20.98
CA LEU A 110 5.29 12.52 20.48
C LEU A 110 4.30 13.22 19.53
N THR A 111 4.45 14.54 19.40
CA THR A 111 3.88 15.27 18.27
C THR A 111 4.60 14.86 16.99
N LEU A 112 3.93 14.98 15.84
CA LEU A 112 4.50 14.64 14.54
C LEU A 112 5.79 15.43 14.26
N GLU A 113 5.80 16.72 14.58
CA GLU A 113 6.97 17.57 14.37
C GLU A 113 8.18 17.13 15.20
N THR A 114 7.97 16.86 16.50
CA THR A 114 9.03 16.38 17.39
C THR A 114 9.55 15.03 16.93
N LEU A 115 8.67 14.11 16.51
CA LEU A 115 9.10 12.83 15.94
C LEU A 115 9.97 13.04 14.69
N ASP A 116 9.51 13.84 13.73
CA ASP A 116 10.24 14.04 12.47
C ASP A 116 11.67 14.54 12.73
N LEU A 117 11.83 15.56 13.59
CA LEU A 117 13.15 16.09 13.95
C LEU A 117 14.01 15.07 14.71
N THR A 118 13.39 14.28 15.57
CA THR A 118 14.06 13.19 16.30
C THR A 118 14.60 12.13 15.34
N LEU A 119 13.79 11.71 14.37
CA LEU A 119 14.19 10.74 13.35
C LEU A 119 15.28 11.32 12.43
N LEU A 120 15.15 12.57 11.99
CA LEU A 120 16.16 13.28 11.21
C LEU A 120 17.51 13.30 11.94
N ASN A 121 17.50 13.66 13.24
CA ASN A 121 18.71 13.71 14.05
C ASN A 121 19.32 12.32 14.27
N LEU A 122 18.49 11.33 14.62
CA LEU A 122 18.92 9.94 14.81
C LEU A 122 19.59 9.37 13.56
N PHE A 123 18.94 9.48 12.41
CA PHE A 123 19.47 8.93 11.17
C PHE A 123 20.71 9.67 10.68
N LYS A 124 20.81 10.98 10.93
CA LYS A 124 22.02 11.76 10.65
C LYS A 124 23.19 11.34 11.54
N VAL A 125 22.99 11.33 12.85
CA VAL A 125 24.07 11.16 13.84
C VAL A 125 24.50 9.71 13.96
N TYR A 126 23.55 8.78 14.12
CA TYR A 126 23.86 7.37 14.32
C TYR A 126 24.11 6.64 13.00
N PHE A 127 23.19 6.78 12.04
CA PHE A 127 23.24 6.04 10.77
C PHE A 127 24.08 6.72 9.68
N GLY A 128 24.49 7.98 9.85
CA GLY A 128 25.26 8.72 8.84
C GLY A 128 24.45 8.99 7.57
N CYS A 129 23.13 9.16 7.70
CA CYS A 129 22.21 9.33 6.58
C CYS A 129 22.50 10.62 5.80
N ARG A 130 22.58 10.51 4.48
CA ARG A 130 22.80 11.64 3.56
C ARG A 130 21.52 12.40 3.27
N TYR A 131 20.42 11.67 3.04
CA TYR A 131 19.10 12.23 2.74
C TYR A 131 18.02 11.51 3.53
N PHE A 132 17.10 12.26 4.14
CA PHE A 132 15.92 11.70 4.79
C PHE A 132 14.70 12.53 4.38
N VAL A 133 13.80 11.91 3.62
CA VAL A 133 12.66 12.58 3.00
C VAL A 133 11.32 11.91 3.31
N GLY A 134 10.23 12.69 3.39
CA GLY A 134 8.90 12.13 3.17
C GLY A 134 8.63 11.74 1.71
N THR A 135 7.59 10.95 1.48
CA THR A 135 7.23 10.40 0.16
C THR A 135 6.34 11.34 -0.68
N GLN A 136 6.14 12.59 -0.25
CA GLN A 136 5.12 13.46 -0.81
C GLN A 136 5.44 13.93 -2.23
N MET A 137 6.72 14.12 -2.57
CA MET A 137 7.15 14.42 -3.94
C MET A 137 6.74 13.31 -4.92
N GLY A 138 6.99 12.05 -4.53
CA GLY A 138 6.58 10.89 -5.31
C GLY A 138 5.06 10.79 -5.42
N ARG A 139 4.33 11.15 -4.37
CA ARG A 139 2.86 11.20 -4.39
C ARG A 139 2.31 12.24 -5.36
N ASN A 140 2.84 13.47 -5.34
CA ASN A 140 2.40 14.54 -6.25
C ASN A 140 2.60 14.14 -7.72
N LEU A 141 3.73 13.52 -8.05
CA LEU A 141 3.99 12.96 -9.38
C LEU A 141 3.03 11.82 -9.73
N THR A 142 2.80 10.89 -8.80
CA THR A 142 1.82 9.81 -8.99
C THR A 142 0.45 10.36 -9.32
N ILE A 143 -0.03 11.36 -8.55
CA ILE A 143 -1.33 12.02 -8.76
C ILE A 143 -1.35 12.72 -10.12
N SER A 144 -0.34 13.54 -10.43
CA SER A 144 -0.30 14.32 -11.67
C SER A 144 -0.33 13.41 -12.90
N ARG A 145 0.49 12.35 -12.92
CA ARG A 145 0.52 11.37 -14.01
C ARG A 145 -0.77 10.57 -14.11
N SER A 146 -1.33 10.17 -12.97
CA SER A 146 -2.63 9.47 -12.95
C SER A 146 -3.74 10.34 -13.53
N ASN A 147 -3.80 11.61 -13.12
CA ASN A 147 -4.80 12.55 -13.61
C ASN A 147 -4.64 12.82 -15.11
N GLN A 148 -3.42 13.05 -15.60
CA GLN A 148 -3.14 13.22 -17.03
C GLN A 148 -3.62 12.01 -17.86
N GLU A 149 -3.32 10.79 -17.40
CA GLU A 149 -3.73 9.57 -18.10
C GLU A 149 -5.25 9.40 -18.06
N LEU A 150 -5.90 9.59 -16.92
CA LEU A 150 -7.35 9.51 -16.77
C LEU A 150 -8.07 10.54 -17.66
N ILE A 151 -7.61 11.79 -17.69
CA ILE A 151 -8.19 12.83 -18.55
C ILE A 151 -8.05 12.44 -20.02
N SER A 152 -6.89 11.95 -20.44
CA SER A 152 -6.65 11.50 -21.81
C SER A 152 -7.60 10.35 -22.21
N LEU A 153 -7.69 9.31 -21.37
CA LEU A 153 -8.59 8.17 -21.57
C LEU A 153 -10.06 8.60 -21.62
N LYS A 154 -10.43 9.61 -20.82
CA LYS A 154 -11.78 10.15 -20.79
C LYS A 154 -12.13 10.87 -22.09
N GLN A 155 -11.23 11.72 -22.60
CA GLN A 155 -11.40 12.42 -23.87
C GLN A 155 -11.50 11.45 -25.05
N GLN A 156 -10.81 10.30 -24.97
CA GLN A 156 -10.90 9.21 -25.95
C GLN A 156 -12.17 8.34 -25.79
N GLY A 157 -12.97 8.56 -24.74
CA GLY A 157 -14.20 7.81 -24.47
C GLY A 157 -13.96 6.40 -23.90
N GLU A 158 -12.74 6.07 -23.47
CA GLU A 158 -12.39 4.73 -22.98
C GLU A 158 -12.96 4.44 -21.57
N LEU A 159 -13.16 5.49 -20.76
CA LEU A 159 -13.69 5.35 -19.40
C LEU A 159 -15.20 5.12 -19.33
N ALA A 160 -15.93 5.32 -20.43
CA ALA A 160 -17.39 5.19 -20.47
C ALA A 160 -17.90 3.76 -20.20
N LYS A 161 -17.03 2.74 -20.31
CA LYS A 161 -17.41 1.33 -20.16
C LYS A 161 -16.58 0.57 -19.12
N LYS A 162 -15.39 1.06 -18.76
CA LYS A 162 -14.45 0.38 -17.87
C LYS A 162 -13.79 1.41 -16.95
N PRO A 163 -14.02 1.33 -15.62
CA PRO A 163 -13.28 2.17 -14.68
C PRO A 163 -11.78 1.83 -14.74
N LYS A 164 -10.91 2.81 -14.53
CA LYS A 164 -9.51 2.52 -14.21
C LYS A 164 -9.32 2.34 -12.71
N LEU A 165 -8.40 1.46 -12.32
CA LEU A 165 -8.11 1.09 -10.93
C LEU A 165 -6.71 1.57 -10.56
N SER A 166 -6.55 2.24 -9.42
CA SER A 166 -5.23 2.64 -8.95
C SER A 166 -4.33 1.43 -8.67
N ALA A 167 -3.03 1.52 -8.99
CA ALA A 167 -2.05 0.48 -8.69
C ALA A 167 -1.10 0.82 -7.52
N VAL A 168 -1.47 1.77 -6.67
CA VAL A 168 -0.63 2.24 -5.56
C VAL A 168 -0.57 1.28 -4.37
N CYS A 169 -1.55 0.38 -4.26
CA CYS A 169 -1.69 -0.63 -3.21
C CYS A 169 -1.12 -1.98 -3.69
N PRO A 170 0.07 -2.41 -3.23
CA PRO A 170 0.70 -3.61 -3.75
C PRO A 170 -0.10 -4.88 -3.47
N GLY A 171 -0.75 -4.98 -2.30
CA GLY A 171 -1.62 -6.12 -1.99
C GLY A 171 -2.81 -6.27 -2.96
N PHE A 172 -3.32 -5.16 -3.50
CA PHE A 172 -4.35 -5.21 -4.54
C PHE A 172 -3.76 -5.59 -5.90
N VAL A 173 -2.59 -5.06 -6.27
CA VAL A 173 -1.89 -5.40 -7.51
C VAL A 173 -1.57 -6.90 -7.56
N LEU A 174 -1.03 -7.46 -6.48
CA LEU A 174 -0.75 -8.90 -6.38
C LEU A 174 -2.02 -9.74 -6.52
N TYR A 175 -3.12 -9.33 -5.89
CA TYR A 175 -4.42 -9.99 -6.06
C TYR A 175 -4.92 -9.93 -7.52
N ALA A 176 -4.75 -8.79 -8.19
CA ALA A 176 -5.11 -8.63 -9.60
C ALA A 176 -4.22 -9.48 -10.53
N GLU A 177 -2.91 -9.53 -10.33
CA GLU A 177 -2.00 -10.29 -11.19
C GLU A 177 -2.14 -11.81 -10.99
N LYS A 178 -2.40 -12.28 -9.77
CA LYS A 178 -2.41 -13.71 -9.42
C LYS A 178 -3.80 -14.33 -9.34
N THR A 179 -4.72 -13.68 -8.63
CA THR A 179 -6.03 -14.27 -8.30
C THR A 179 -7.11 -13.85 -9.28
N LYS A 180 -6.98 -12.66 -9.86
CA LYS A 180 -7.94 -12.07 -10.80
C LYS A 180 -7.27 -11.40 -12.00
N PRO A 181 -6.56 -12.15 -12.87
CA PRO A 181 -5.86 -11.60 -14.04
C PRO A 181 -6.74 -10.74 -14.96
N GLU A 182 -8.06 -10.98 -14.96
CA GLU A 182 -9.03 -10.17 -15.68
C GLU A 182 -9.10 -8.70 -15.24
N LEU A 183 -8.55 -8.35 -14.07
CA LEU A 183 -8.46 -6.98 -13.57
C LEU A 183 -7.22 -6.24 -14.09
N VAL A 184 -6.19 -6.94 -14.58
CA VAL A 184 -4.94 -6.32 -15.06
C VAL A 184 -5.20 -5.23 -16.12
N PRO A 185 -6.08 -5.40 -17.12
CA PRO A 185 -6.39 -4.34 -18.09
C PRO A 185 -7.07 -3.09 -17.51
N TYR A 186 -7.62 -3.20 -16.30
CA TYR A 186 -8.25 -2.09 -15.60
C TYR A 186 -7.23 -1.29 -14.77
N LEU A 187 -6.05 -1.85 -14.46
CA LEU A 187 -5.04 -1.15 -13.68
C LEU A 187 -4.50 0.07 -14.45
N LEU A 188 -4.37 1.17 -13.73
CA LEU A 188 -3.61 2.34 -14.16
C LEU A 188 -2.13 2.05 -13.90
N ASN A 189 -1.29 2.19 -14.91
CA ASN A 189 0.10 1.72 -14.83
C ASN A 189 1.06 2.74 -14.23
N VAL A 190 0.59 3.72 -13.47
CA VAL A 190 1.47 4.71 -12.81
C VAL A 190 2.10 4.11 -11.55
N LYS A 191 3.41 4.30 -11.40
CA LYS A 191 4.20 3.84 -10.24
C LYS A 191 3.70 4.44 -8.93
N SER A 192 3.88 3.73 -7.82
CA SER A 192 3.45 4.21 -6.52
C SER A 192 4.39 5.28 -5.94
N PRO A 193 3.95 6.04 -4.92
CA PRO A 193 4.78 7.07 -4.29
C PRO A 193 6.12 6.54 -3.75
N GLN A 194 6.16 5.28 -3.28
CA GLN A 194 7.41 4.64 -2.84
C GLN A 194 8.42 4.59 -3.99
N GLN A 195 8.00 4.02 -5.12
CA GLN A 195 8.89 3.77 -6.24
C GLN A 195 9.34 5.08 -6.87
N ILE A 196 8.40 6.00 -7.13
CA ILE A 196 8.73 7.31 -7.69
C ILE A 196 9.68 8.08 -6.76
N THR A 197 9.46 8.08 -5.44
CA THR A 197 10.41 8.72 -4.51
C THR A 197 11.80 8.08 -4.57
N GLY A 198 11.90 6.77 -4.73
CA GLY A 198 13.16 6.07 -4.95
C GLY A 198 13.88 6.52 -6.21
N SER A 199 13.17 6.59 -7.34
CA SER A 199 13.73 7.08 -8.61
C SER A 199 14.21 8.53 -8.48
N LEU A 200 13.41 9.42 -7.87
CA LEU A 200 13.77 10.82 -7.67
C LEU A 200 15.00 11.00 -6.78
N LEU A 201 15.13 10.22 -5.70
CA LEU A 201 16.30 10.28 -4.82
C LEU A 201 17.58 9.91 -5.60
N LYS A 202 17.53 8.84 -6.39
CA LYS A 202 18.66 8.37 -7.19
C LYS A 202 19.01 9.31 -8.33
N MET A 203 18.06 10.07 -8.87
CA MET A 203 18.32 11.16 -9.82
C MET A 203 18.97 12.38 -9.17
N SER A 204 18.64 12.64 -7.89
CA SER A 204 19.07 13.85 -7.19
C SER A 204 20.53 13.77 -6.69
N SER A 205 21.20 12.64 -6.90
CA SER A 205 22.56 12.36 -6.44
C SER A 205 23.41 11.78 -7.56
N ASN A 206 24.62 12.29 -7.73
CA ASN A 206 25.63 11.66 -8.58
C ASN A 206 26.31 10.45 -7.91
N GLU A 207 26.19 10.36 -6.59
CA GLU A 207 26.72 9.24 -5.80
C GLU A 207 25.70 8.10 -5.75
N LYS A 208 26.21 6.86 -5.68
CA LYS A 208 25.36 5.67 -5.51
C LYS A 208 24.65 5.74 -4.17
N LEU A 209 23.32 5.72 -4.19
CA LEU A 209 22.50 5.68 -2.98
C LEU A 209 22.06 4.26 -2.66
N TYR A 210 22.05 3.93 -1.38
CA TYR A 210 21.27 2.85 -0.81
C TYR A 210 19.99 3.45 -0.23
N HIS A 211 18.85 3.13 -0.83
CA HIS A 211 17.56 3.67 -0.45
C HIS A 211 16.81 2.73 0.50
N LEU A 212 16.67 3.15 1.75
CA LEU A 212 15.78 2.56 2.75
C LEU A 212 14.42 3.25 2.72
N SER A 213 13.33 2.49 2.62
CA SER A 213 11.96 2.99 2.62
C SER A 213 11.21 2.50 3.87
N ILE A 214 10.66 3.43 4.65
CA ILE A 214 9.87 3.13 5.86
C ILE A 214 8.38 3.26 5.53
N MET A 215 7.67 2.13 5.51
CA MET A 215 6.34 2.02 4.93
C MET A 215 5.33 1.29 5.82
N PRO A 216 4.03 1.59 5.68
CA PRO A 216 3.04 1.10 6.63
C PRO A 216 2.59 -0.34 6.35
N CYS A 217 3.17 -1.02 5.36
CA CYS A 217 2.66 -2.27 4.82
C CYS A 217 3.81 -3.21 4.40
N PHE A 218 3.70 -4.50 4.69
CA PHE A 218 4.66 -5.51 4.27
C PHE A 218 4.66 -5.71 2.75
N ASP A 219 3.52 -5.57 2.08
CA ASP A 219 3.44 -5.75 0.61
C ASP A 219 4.29 -4.72 -0.15
N LYS A 220 4.70 -3.62 0.50
CA LYS A 220 5.65 -2.65 -0.07
C LYS A 220 7.05 -3.24 -0.27
N LYS A 221 7.43 -4.27 0.50
CA LYS A 221 8.65 -5.05 0.31
C LYS A 221 8.59 -5.87 -0.98
N LEU A 222 7.42 -6.46 -1.27
CA LEU A 222 7.18 -7.18 -2.52
C LEU A 222 7.20 -6.22 -3.71
N GLU A 223 6.61 -5.03 -3.56
CA GLU A 223 6.69 -3.98 -4.59
C GLU A 223 8.13 -3.56 -4.91
N ALA A 224 8.97 -3.38 -3.88
CA ALA A 224 10.39 -3.05 -4.05
C ALA A 224 11.19 -4.15 -4.76
N SER A 225 10.72 -5.39 -4.70
CA SER A 225 11.36 -6.55 -5.35
C SER A 225 10.87 -6.80 -6.78
N ARG A 226 9.97 -5.96 -7.32
CA ARG A 226 9.49 -6.12 -8.70
C ARG A 226 10.60 -5.79 -9.71
N PRO A 227 10.71 -6.52 -10.84
CA PRO A 227 11.71 -6.24 -11.87
C PRO A 227 11.58 -4.83 -12.50
N ASP A 228 10.35 -4.36 -12.69
CA ASP A 228 10.04 -3.04 -13.27
C ASP A 228 10.29 -1.86 -12.29
N GLY A 229 10.56 -2.16 -11.02
CA GLY A 229 11.01 -1.22 -9.99
C GLY A 229 12.41 -1.54 -9.45
N GLU A 230 13.15 -2.45 -10.10
CA GLU A 230 14.44 -2.91 -9.61
C GLU A 230 15.41 -1.71 -9.53
N LYS A 231 16.14 -1.63 -8.41
CA LYS A 231 17.07 -0.53 -8.08
C LYS A 231 16.41 0.81 -7.77
N GLU A 232 15.10 0.93 -7.58
CA GLU A 232 14.50 2.18 -7.08
C GLU A 232 14.52 2.24 -5.55
N VAL A 233 14.27 1.09 -4.90
CA VAL A 233 14.29 0.91 -3.45
C VAL A 233 15.15 -0.29 -3.13
N ASP A 234 16.17 -0.12 -2.28
CA ASP A 234 17.09 -1.21 -1.92
C ASP A 234 16.54 -2.04 -0.74
N CYS A 235 15.95 -1.37 0.25
CA CYS A 235 15.33 -2.04 1.40
C CYS A 235 14.04 -1.35 1.85
N VAL A 236 13.04 -2.13 2.24
CA VAL A 236 11.80 -1.65 2.85
C VAL A 236 11.66 -2.22 4.25
N ILE A 237 11.39 -1.36 5.23
CA ILE A 237 11.07 -1.76 6.61
C ILE A 237 9.78 -1.08 7.05
N THR A 238 9.12 -1.68 8.05
CA THR A 238 7.89 -1.16 8.64
C THR A 238 8.16 -0.38 9.93
N PRO A 239 7.21 0.47 10.40
CA PRO A 239 7.31 1.07 11.73
C PRO A 239 7.58 0.07 12.86
N ARG A 240 6.99 -1.13 12.79
CA ARG A 240 7.27 -2.19 13.76
C ARG A 240 8.74 -2.60 13.73
N GLU A 241 9.28 -2.81 12.54
CA GLU A 241 10.70 -3.16 12.35
C GLU A 241 11.64 -2.03 12.75
N VAL A 242 11.27 -0.76 12.56
CA VAL A 242 12.04 0.38 13.06
C VAL A 242 12.16 0.30 14.59
N VAL A 243 11.05 0.06 15.31
CA VAL A 243 11.09 -0.05 16.77
C VAL A 243 11.94 -1.25 17.22
N THR A 244 11.75 -2.42 16.61
CA THR A 244 12.55 -3.63 16.90
C THR A 244 14.03 -3.39 16.63
N MET A 245 14.38 -2.77 15.51
CA MET A 245 15.76 -2.42 15.15
C MET A 245 16.41 -1.51 16.20
N LEU A 246 15.72 -0.47 16.66
CA LEU A 246 16.27 0.43 17.68
C LEU A 246 16.45 -0.29 19.02
N GLN A 247 15.55 -1.21 19.39
CA GLN A 247 15.68 -2.03 20.59
C GLN A 247 16.89 -2.98 20.52
N GLU A 248 17.07 -3.69 19.40
CA GLU A 248 18.21 -4.59 19.19
C GLU A 248 19.55 -3.83 19.19
N LEU A 249 19.58 -2.63 18.61
CA LEU A 249 20.76 -1.75 18.62
C LEU A 249 20.96 -1.01 19.95
N GLN A 250 20.06 -1.21 20.94
CA GLN A 250 20.07 -0.53 22.24
C GLN A 250 20.06 1.01 22.12
N ILE A 251 19.34 1.53 21.13
CA ILE A 251 19.18 2.96 20.87
C ILE A 251 17.90 3.46 21.51
N ASP A 252 18.02 4.39 22.46
CA ASP A 252 16.88 5.16 22.95
C ASP A 252 16.64 6.37 22.05
N ILE A 253 15.52 6.37 21.34
CA ILE A 253 15.12 7.46 20.44
C ILE A 253 15.02 8.82 21.17
N ASN A 254 14.72 8.82 22.47
CA ASN A 254 14.60 10.06 23.25
C ASN A 254 15.92 10.83 23.35
N GLN A 255 17.06 10.15 23.24
CA GLN A 255 18.38 10.78 23.25
C GLN A 255 18.64 11.64 22.01
N TYR A 256 17.87 11.41 20.94
CA TYR A 256 18.00 12.11 19.67
C TYR A 256 16.94 13.18 19.47
N LYS A 257 16.09 13.45 20.49
CA LYS A 257 15.12 14.55 20.44
C LYS A 257 15.83 15.85 20.08
N SER A 258 15.30 16.55 19.09
CA SER A 258 15.88 17.77 18.54
C SER A 258 14.79 18.76 18.17
N GLU A 259 15.12 20.04 18.30
CA GLU A 259 14.32 21.17 17.84
C GLU A 259 14.98 21.88 16.63
N ASP A 260 16.10 21.33 16.12
CA ASP A 260 16.86 21.92 15.02
C ASP A 260 16.14 21.74 13.67
N GLN A 261 15.37 22.76 13.28
CA GLN A 261 14.68 22.82 11.98
C GLN A 261 15.64 22.82 10.79
N ALA A 262 16.92 23.18 10.97
CA ALA A 262 17.90 23.14 9.87
C ALA A 262 18.16 21.71 9.39
N LEU A 263 17.86 20.69 10.23
CA LEU A 263 17.93 19.28 9.84
C LEU A 263 17.06 18.96 8.63
N ARG A 264 15.87 19.56 8.53
CA ARG A 264 14.96 19.34 7.39
C ARG A 264 15.68 19.69 6.09
N LYS A 265 16.26 20.90 6.01
CA LYS A 265 17.00 21.36 4.83
C LYS A 265 18.30 20.59 4.61
N ALA A 266 19.04 20.26 5.67
CA ALA A 266 20.33 19.59 5.57
C ALA A 266 20.22 18.16 4.99
N LEU A 267 19.10 17.48 5.25
CA LEU A 267 18.83 16.11 4.81
C LEU A 267 17.87 16.05 3.60
N SER A 268 17.50 17.19 3.02
CA SER A 268 16.81 17.23 1.72
C SER A 268 17.82 17.16 0.57
N PRO A 269 17.48 16.50 -0.55
CA PRO A 269 18.23 16.64 -1.80
C PRO A 269 18.22 18.08 -2.32
N LEU A 270 19.22 18.45 -3.12
CA LEU A 270 19.31 19.79 -3.68
C LEU A 270 18.10 20.08 -4.58
N GLY A 271 17.46 21.23 -4.38
CA GLY A 271 16.28 21.64 -5.14
C GLY A 271 14.95 21.07 -4.65
N TRP A 272 14.96 20.18 -3.64
CA TRP A 272 13.75 19.76 -2.95
C TRP A 272 13.38 20.79 -1.88
N ASP A 273 12.09 21.11 -1.78
CA ASP A 273 11.57 21.97 -0.73
C ASP A 273 11.44 21.17 0.59
N PRO A 274 12.15 21.56 1.68
CA PRO A 274 12.22 20.80 2.93
C PRO A 274 10.91 20.68 3.72
N ILE A 275 9.89 21.47 3.38
CA ILE A 275 8.55 21.36 3.97
C ILE A 275 7.70 20.46 3.08
N LEU A 276 7.74 20.72 1.78
CA LEU A 276 6.91 20.07 0.78
C LEU A 276 6.98 18.55 0.80
N HIS A 277 8.18 17.98 0.78
CA HIS A 277 8.31 16.54 0.67
C HIS A 277 7.86 15.80 1.94
N TRP A 278 7.59 16.53 3.03
CA TRP A 278 7.01 16.04 4.29
C TRP A 278 5.50 16.32 4.43
N SER A 279 4.88 17.05 3.50
CA SER A 279 3.45 17.39 3.53
C SER A 279 2.53 16.23 3.10
N SER A 280 1.23 16.49 3.01
CA SER A 280 0.21 15.60 2.43
C SER A 280 -0.72 16.38 1.51
N ASN A 281 -1.42 15.70 0.60
CA ASN A 281 -2.54 16.30 -0.13
C ASN A 281 -3.84 16.20 0.67
N GLU A 282 -4.85 16.94 0.22
CA GLU A 282 -6.24 16.83 0.65
C GLU A 282 -6.83 15.48 0.21
N GLY A 283 -7.75 14.96 1.02
CA GLY A 283 -8.40 13.67 0.78
C GLY A 283 -8.12 12.69 1.92
N SER A 284 -8.03 11.41 1.57
CA SER A 284 -7.84 10.34 2.55
C SER A 284 -6.39 10.21 3.01
N SER A 285 -6.21 9.60 4.19
CA SER A 285 -4.89 9.16 4.67
C SER A 285 -4.26 8.05 3.82
N SER A 286 -4.90 7.61 2.73
CA SER A 286 -4.38 6.63 1.77
C SER A 286 -3.83 7.26 0.50
N GLY A 287 -3.92 8.58 0.37
CA GLY A 287 -3.39 9.37 -0.75
C GLY A 287 -4.47 10.20 -1.44
N GLY A 288 -5.75 9.83 -1.29
CA GLY A 288 -6.87 10.60 -1.80
C GLY A 288 -6.88 10.73 -3.33
N PHE A 289 -6.29 9.77 -4.05
CA PHE A 289 -6.19 9.77 -5.52
C PHE A 289 -7.55 9.95 -6.20
N ALA A 290 -8.61 9.31 -5.69
CA ALA A 290 -9.95 9.46 -6.25
C ALA A 290 -10.45 10.91 -6.11
N TYR A 291 -10.25 11.51 -4.95
CA TYR A 291 -10.61 12.89 -4.69
C TYR A 291 -9.76 13.87 -5.52
N GLN A 292 -8.46 13.64 -5.61
CA GLN A 292 -7.51 14.47 -6.38
C GLN A 292 -7.82 14.49 -7.89
N TYR A 293 -8.29 13.37 -8.46
CA TYR A 293 -8.79 13.35 -9.85
C TYR A 293 -10.03 14.23 -10.01
N ILE A 294 -10.96 14.20 -9.06
CA ILE A 294 -12.18 15.01 -9.11
C ILE A 294 -11.89 16.50 -8.91
N LEU A 295 -10.93 16.83 -8.04
CA LEU A 295 -10.45 18.21 -7.90
C LEU A 295 -9.88 18.73 -9.22
N GLU A 296 -9.02 17.95 -9.89
CA GLU A 296 -8.48 18.32 -11.21
C GLU A 296 -9.61 18.57 -12.23
N MET A 297 -10.59 17.68 -12.28
CA MET A 297 -11.75 17.84 -13.17
C MET A 297 -12.61 19.06 -12.78
N TYR A 298 -12.79 19.35 -11.50
CA TYR A 298 -13.52 20.55 -11.04
C TYR A 298 -12.84 21.84 -11.55
N HIS A 299 -11.52 21.87 -11.56
CA HIS A 299 -10.78 23.03 -12.06
C HIS A 299 -10.86 23.19 -13.59
N LEU A 300 -10.92 22.08 -14.34
CA LEU A 300 -11.15 22.12 -15.78
C LEU A 300 -12.60 22.51 -16.13
N TYR A 301 -13.54 22.27 -15.22
CA TYR A 301 -14.97 22.54 -15.41
C TYR A 301 -15.54 23.33 -14.22
N PRO A 302 -15.23 24.64 -14.09
CA PRO A 302 -15.60 25.43 -12.91
C PRO A 302 -17.13 25.59 -12.72
N GLU A 303 -17.91 25.49 -13.81
CA GLU A 303 -19.39 25.50 -13.79
C GLU A 303 -19.98 24.12 -13.44
N SER A 304 -19.37 23.43 -12.49
CA SER A 304 -19.79 22.10 -12.04
C SER A 304 -20.03 22.06 -10.54
N ALA A 305 -20.74 21.05 -10.08
CA ALA A 305 -21.00 20.78 -8.67
C ALA A 305 -20.42 19.42 -8.27
N LEU A 306 -19.72 19.40 -7.12
CA LEU A 306 -19.25 18.18 -6.49
C LEU A 306 -20.37 17.58 -5.62
N GLN A 307 -20.72 16.33 -5.91
CA GLN A 307 -21.58 15.50 -5.08
C GLN A 307 -20.78 14.36 -4.47
N VAL A 308 -20.91 14.19 -3.15
CA VAL A 308 -20.34 13.06 -2.42
C VAL A 308 -21.44 12.06 -2.12
N LEU A 309 -21.24 10.79 -2.50
CA LEU A 309 -22.15 9.69 -2.25
C LEU A 309 -21.49 8.70 -1.30
N GLU A 310 -22.11 8.51 -0.15
CA GLU A 310 -21.64 7.53 0.82
C GLU A 310 -22.03 6.11 0.36
N GLY A 311 -21.12 5.17 0.60
CA GLY A 311 -21.32 3.77 0.31
C GLY A 311 -22.10 3.04 1.40
N LYS A 312 -22.13 1.71 1.27
CA LYS A 312 -22.78 0.83 2.27
C LYS A 312 -22.03 0.77 3.61
N ASN A 313 -20.78 1.23 3.63
CA ASN A 313 -19.89 1.28 4.79
C ASN A 313 -18.92 2.45 4.63
N SER A 314 -18.16 2.77 5.67
CA SER A 314 -17.19 3.87 5.69
C SER A 314 -15.97 3.67 4.78
N ASP A 315 -15.80 2.47 4.23
CA ASP A 315 -14.69 2.10 3.34
C ASP A 315 -15.07 2.21 1.85
N LEU A 316 -16.22 2.83 1.56
CA LEU A 316 -16.68 3.06 0.21
C LEU A 316 -17.28 4.47 0.11
N ARG A 317 -16.67 5.33 -0.70
CA ARG A 317 -17.16 6.70 -0.95
C ARG A 317 -16.99 7.05 -2.41
N GLU A 318 -18.02 7.60 -3.02
CA GLU A 318 -18.00 8.02 -4.42
C GLU A 318 -18.10 9.55 -4.54
N TYR A 319 -17.33 10.10 -5.46
CA TYR A 319 -17.30 11.51 -5.82
C TYR A 319 -17.83 11.66 -7.24
N ARG A 320 -18.79 12.56 -7.46
CA ARG A 320 -19.34 12.88 -8.78
C ARG A 320 -19.26 14.37 -9.03
N LEU A 321 -18.72 14.72 -10.18
CA LEU A 321 -18.74 16.06 -10.71
C LEU A 321 -19.86 16.16 -11.74
N THR A 322 -20.84 17.04 -11.52
CA THR A 322 -21.97 17.23 -12.44
C THR A 322 -21.99 18.64 -13.00
N ASP A 323 -22.23 18.76 -14.30
CA ASP A 323 -22.45 20.03 -14.98
C ASP A 323 -23.74 20.69 -14.46
N LEU A 324 -23.66 21.97 -14.05
CA LEU A 324 -24.78 22.70 -13.49
C LEU A 324 -25.87 23.04 -14.52
N ALA A 325 -25.52 23.15 -15.80
CA ALA A 325 -26.44 23.55 -16.86
C ALA A 325 -27.34 22.40 -17.32
N ASN A 326 -26.81 21.18 -17.38
CA ASN A 326 -27.54 20.01 -17.93
C ASN A 326 -27.66 18.83 -16.95
N GLY A 327 -26.99 18.86 -15.79
CA GLY A 327 -27.02 17.81 -14.77
C GLY A 327 -26.25 16.54 -15.15
N GLN A 328 -25.49 16.54 -16.25
CA GLN A 328 -24.70 15.39 -16.70
C GLN A 328 -23.47 15.21 -15.82
N THR A 329 -23.14 13.96 -15.48
CA THR A 329 -21.88 13.64 -14.81
C THR A 329 -20.71 13.89 -15.75
N ILE A 330 -19.91 14.88 -15.41
CA ILE A 330 -18.65 15.21 -16.07
C ILE A 330 -17.62 14.16 -15.66
N ALA A 331 -17.37 13.97 -14.37
CA ALA A 331 -16.36 13.05 -13.86
C ALA A 331 -16.86 12.27 -12.65
N SER A 332 -16.33 11.07 -12.42
CA SER A 332 -16.66 10.29 -11.23
C SER A 332 -15.51 9.41 -10.78
N ALA A 333 -15.31 9.33 -9.46
CA ALA A 333 -14.29 8.46 -8.86
C ALA A 333 -14.77 7.86 -7.54
N THR A 334 -14.22 6.72 -7.15
CA THR A 334 -14.58 6.04 -5.91
C THR A 334 -13.36 5.67 -5.08
N GLU A 335 -13.40 5.97 -3.79
CA GLU A 335 -12.55 5.34 -2.78
C GLU A 335 -13.16 4.00 -2.38
N LEU A 336 -12.39 2.92 -2.56
CA LEU A 336 -12.83 1.56 -2.27
C LEU A 336 -11.75 0.83 -1.46
N TYR A 337 -11.99 0.68 -0.16
CA TYR A 337 -11.05 0.07 0.76
C TYR A 337 -11.56 -1.26 1.29
N GLY A 338 -10.63 -2.16 1.62
CA GLY A 338 -10.92 -3.46 2.19
C GLY A 338 -11.31 -4.53 1.17
N PHE A 339 -10.76 -5.73 1.32
CA PHE A 339 -10.99 -6.84 0.39
C PHE A 339 -12.45 -7.29 0.24
N ARG A 340 -13.28 -7.12 1.26
CA ARG A 340 -14.74 -7.38 1.13
C ARG A 340 -15.36 -6.49 0.06
N ASN A 341 -14.98 -5.21 0.01
CA ASN A 341 -15.46 -4.29 -1.02
C ASN A 341 -14.83 -4.63 -2.38
N ILE A 342 -13.55 -5.00 -2.41
CA ILE A 342 -12.84 -5.41 -3.63
C ILE A 342 -13.55 -6.62 -4.26
N GLN A 343 -13.79 -7.70 -3.51
CA GLN A 343 -14.47 -8.89 -3.99
C GLN A 343 -15.86 -8.56 -4.56
N ASN A 344 -16.61 -7.65 -3.92
CA ASN A 344 -17.92 -7.22 -4.41
C ASN A 344 -17.82 -6.43 -5.73
N MET A 345 -16.83 -5.55 -5.86
CA MET A 345 -16.55 -4.83 -7.10
C MET A 345 -16.18 -5.81 -8.22
N VAL A 346 -15.25 -6.72 -7.96
CA VAL A 346 -14.77 -7.71 -8.94
C VAL A 346 -15.93 -8.56 -9.45
N ARG A 347 -16.77 -9.11 -8.56
CA ARG A 347 -17.97 -9.88 -8.96
C ARG A 347 -18.87 -9.09 -9.92
N LYS A 348 -19.06 -7.79 -9.70
CA LYS A 348 -19.87 -6.94 -10.58
C LYS A 348 -19.19 -6.65 -11.92
N LEU A 349 -17.89 -6.39 -11.92
CA LEU A 349 -17.12 -6.12 -13.14
C LEU A 349 -17.06 -7.37 -14.05
N THR A 350 -16.85 -8.55 -13.47
CA THR A 350 -16.74 -9.81 -14.24
C THR A 350 -18.09 -10.34 -14.70
N GLN A 351 -19.15 -10.24 -13.89
CA GLN A 351 -20.50 -10.67 -14.30
C GLN A 351 -21.09 -9.83 -15.44
N ARG A 352 -20.71 -8.54 -15.55
CA ARG A 352 -21.07 -7.69 -16.70
C ARG A 352 -20.49 -8.20 -18.02
N SER A 353 -19.38 -8.93 -18.00
CA SER A 353 -18.76 -9.53 -19.19
C SER A 353 -19.54 -10.73 -19.74
N ILE A 354 -20.41 -11.38 -18.95
CA ILE A 354 -20.98 -12.70 -19.29
C ILE A 354 -22.44 -12.62 -19.80
N ARG A 355 -23.18 -11.54 -19.51
CA ARG A 355 -24.59 -11.43 -19.94
C ARG A 355 -24.74 -10.64 -21.25
N PRO A 356 -25.06 -11.28 -22.40
CA PRO A 356 -25.60 -10.54 -23.53
C PRO A 356 -26.91 -9.86 -23.11
N ARG A 357 -27.03 -8.55 -23.37
CA ARG A 357 -28.24 -7.78 -23.08
C ARG A 357 -29.42 -8.42 -23.83
N ASN A 358 -30.27 -9.15 -23.13
CA ASN A 358 -31.45 -9.77 -23.70
C ASN A 358 -32.52 -8.68 -23.92
N PRO A 359 -32.81 -8.25 -25.16
CA PRO A 359 -33.58 -7.03 -25.44
C PRO A 359 -35.06 -7.12 -25.04
N ARG A 360 -35.57 -8.32 -24.72
CA ARG A 360 -36.96 -8.53 -24.29
C ARG A 360 -37.27 -8.11 -22.85
N LEU A 361 -36.27 -7.92 -21.99
CA LEU A 361 -36.47 -7.49 -20.59
C LEU A 361 -36.49 -5.96 -20.41
N LEU A 362 -36.19 -5.19 -21.47
CA LEU A 362 -36.20 -3.71 -21.44
C LEU A 362 -37.62 -3.12 -21.61
N LYS A 363 -38.56 -3.84 -22.24
CA LYS A 363 -39.93 -3.30 -22.46
C LYS A 363 -40.83 -3.31 -21.22
N ASN A 364 -40.54 -4.12 -20.21
CA ASN A 364 -41.36 -4.18 -18.99
C ASN A 364 -40.83 -3.33 -17.82
N ARG A 365 -39.71 -2.61 -17.99
CA ARG A 365 -39.16 -1.71 -16.96
C ARG A 365 -39.44 -0.22 -17.22
N GLN A 366 -39.99 0.13 -18.38
CA GLN A 366 -40.36 1.51 -18.73
C GLN A 366 -41.80 1.90 -18.32
N ALA A 367 -42.60 0.97 -17.79
CA ALA A 367 -44.01 1.25 -17.47
C ALA A 367 -44.30 1.50 -15.97
N THR A 368 -43.30 1.40 -15.08
CA THR A 368 -43.48 1.65 -13.64
C THR A 368 -42.21 2.21 -12.99
N SER A 369 -41.77 3.41 -13.42
CA SER A 369 -40.86 4.23 -12.64
C SER A 369 -41.61 5.46 -12.12
N SER A 370 -42.49 5.25 -11.15
CA SER A 370 -42.71 6.30 -10.15
C SER A 370 -41.35 6.61 -9.54
N ALA A 371 -40.98 7.89 -9.52
CA ALA A 371 -39.72 8.38 -8.99
C ALA A 371 -39.61 7.99 -7.50
N SER A 372 -38.95 6.85 -7.22
CA SER A 372 -38.58 6.49 -5.87
C SER A 372 -37.40 7.37 -5.46
N THR A 373 -37.64 8.31 -4.55
CA THR A 373 -36.70 9.17 -3.83
C THR A 373 -35.78 8.36 -2.90
N LYS A 374 -35.19 7.26 -3.39
CA LYS A 374 -34.09 6.60 -2.67
C LYS A 374 -32.81 7.40 -2.94
N PRO A 375 -32.08 7.81 -1.88
CA PRO A 375 -30.80 8.48 -2.07
C PRO A 375 -29.87 7.60 -2.91
N ALA A 376 -29.17 8.20 -3.86
CA ALA A 376 -28.19 7.50 -4.68
C ALA A 376 -27.08 6.95 -3.77
N ILE A 377 -26.82 5.65 -3.85
CA ILE A 377 -25.75 4.97 -3.10
C ILE A 377 -24.55 4.81 -4.03
N ALA A 378 -23.34 4.93 -3.48
CA ALA A 378 -22.11 4.70 -4.25
C ALA A 378 -22.12 3.37 -5.00
N ASP A 379 -21.81 3.40 -6.30
CA ASP A 379 -21.61 2.22 -7.15
C ASP A 379 -20.28 2.32 -7.90
N PRO A 380 -19.19 1.75 -7.37
CA PRO A 380 -17.84 1.87 -7.92
C PRO A 380 -17.75 1.42 -9.39
N THR A 381 -18.61 0.51 -9.83
CA THR A 381 -18.53 -0.07 -11.18
C THR A 381 -19.03 0.85 -12.29
N ASN A 382 -19.53 2.04 -11.97
CA ASN A 382 -19.97 3.04 -12.93
C ASN A 382 -19.16 4.34 -12.86
N THR A 383 -18.00 4.34 -12.21
CA THR A 383 -17.13 5.51 -12.15
C THR A 383 -16.06 5.49 -13.24
N ASP A 384 -15.41 6.64 -13.47
CA ASP A 384 -14.25 6.72 -14.34
C ASP A 384 -13.03 6.05 -13.69
N PHE A 385 -12.88 6.25 -12.38
CA PHE A 385 -11.70 5.85 -11.62
C PHE A 385 -12.08 5.25 -10.26
N ILE A 386 -11.26 4.31 -9.78
CA ILE A 386 -11.40 3.70 -8.46
C ILE A 386 -10.04 3.69 -7.78
N GLU A 387 -9.91 4.39 -6.66
CA GLU A 387 -8.82 4.24 -5.72
C GLU A 387 -9.07 2.99 -4.87
N VAL A 388 -8.19 2.00 -4.99
CA VAL A 388 -8.36 0.69 -4.36
C VAL A 388 -7.28 0.46 -3.31
N MET A 389 -7.69 0.17 -2.08
CA MET A 389 -6.80 -0.24 -0.99
C MET A 389 -7.24 -1.60 -0.41
N ALA A 390 -6.27 -2.51 -0.28
CA ALA A 390 -6.49 -3.83 0.30
C ALA A 390 -6.99 -3.80 1.76
N CYS A 391 -6.45 -2.87 2.56
CA CYS A 391 -6.76 -2.75 3.98
C CYS A 391 -8.06 -1.96 4.21
N PRO A 392 -8.95 -2.38 5.14
CA PRO A 392 -10.06 -1.54 5.58
C PRO A 392 -9.51 -0.30 6.31
N GLY A 393 -10.12 0.87 6.10
CA GLY A 393 -9.58 2.16 6.52
C GLY A 393 -8.37 2.63 5.70
N GLY A 394 -7.90 1.82 4.74
CA GLY A 394 -6.77 2.13 3.88
C GLY A 394 -5.40 2.02 4.57
N CYS A 395 -4.42 2.80 4.10
CA CYS A 395 -3.00 2.66 4.48
C CYS A 395 -2.72 2.95 5.97
N ILE A 396 -3.58 3.71 6.65
CA ILE A 396 -3.46 4.01 8.09
C ILE A 396 -3.72 2.79 8.99
N ASN A 397 -4.18 1.68 8.39
CA ASN A 397 -4.40 0.39 9.02
C ASN A 397 -3.53 -0.70 8.36
N GLY A 398 -2.43 -0.31 7.72
CA GLY A 398 -1.50 -1.24 7.10
C GLY A 398 -0.88 -2.21 8.11
N GLY A 399 -0.61 -3.45 7.69
CA GLY A 399 -0.14 -4.51 8.58
C GLY A 399 1.21 -4.23 9.28
N GLY A 400 2.03 -3.33 8.72
CA GLY A 400 3.32 -2.94 9.27
C GLY A 400 3.28 -1.88 10.36
N LEU A 401 2.11 -1.29 10.62
CA LEU A 401 1.96 -0.26 11.64
C LEU A 401 2.01 -0.83 13.05
N LEU A 402 2.33 0.05 14.01
CA LEU A 402 2.38 -0.29 15.43
C LEU A 402 0.96 -0.35 15.98
N SER A 403 0.66 -1.42 16.73
CA SER A 403 -0.54 -1.50 17.56
C SER A 403 -0.08 -1.46 19.02
N LYS A 404 -0.70 -0.60 19.84
CA LYS A 404 -0.37 -0.49 21.27
C LYS A 404 -0.66 -1.79 22.07
N ASP A 405 -1.39 -2.74 21.47
CA ASP A 405 -2.00 -3.87 22.19
C ASP A 405 -1.49 -5.26 21.76
N SER A 406 -0.27 -5.41 21.22
CA SER A 406 0.33 -6.73 20.95
C SER A 406 0.44 -7.66 22.18
N ALA A 407 0.02 -7.20 23.37
CA ALA A 407 0.00 -7.93 24.62
C ALA A 407 -1.41 -8.38 25.13
N SER A 408 -2.54 -8.09 24.45
CA SER A 408 -3.87 -8.47 24.98
C SER A 408 -4.71 -9.34 24.05
N ASN A 409 -4.74 -10.65 24.36
CA ASN A 409 -5.70 -11.61 23.84
C ASN A 409 -7.10 -11.29 24.39
N SER A 410 -7.97 -10.60 23.65
CA SER A 410 -9.42 -10.66 23.93
C SER A 410 -10.30 -10.27 22.74
N THR A 411 -11.42 -10.96 22.63
CA THR A 411 -12.37 -11.12 21.53
C THR A 411 -13.21 -9.89 21.15
N SER A 412 -12.78 -8.65 21.44
CA SER A 412 -13.48 -7.40 21.05
C SER A 412 -12.70 -6.56 20.02
N ASN A 413 -12.01 -7.24 19.09
CA ASN A 413 -10.98 -6.63 18.25
C ASN A 413 -11.49 -5.64 17.19
N ALA A 414 -12.69 -5.80 16.62
CA ALA A 414 -13.12 -4.97 15.48
C ALA A 414 -13.45 -3.52 15.87
N VAL A 415 -14.16 -3.32 16.99
CA VAL A 415 -14.55 -1.97 17.47
C VAL A 415 -13.31 -1.22 17.95
N ARG A 416 -12.42 -1.88 18.70
CA ARG A 416 -11.15 -1.30 19.15
C ARG A 416 -10.25 -0.94 17.98
N LYS A 417 -10.11 -1.85 17.00
CA LYS A 417 -9.33 -1.60 15.79
C LYS A 417 -9.87 -0.41 15.01
N LYS A 418 -11.20 -0.29 14.86
CA LYS A 418 -11.82 0.88 14.25
C LYS A 418 -11.53 2.17 15.02
N ALA A 419 -11.63 2.16 16.35
CA ALA A 419 -11.31 3.33 17.17
C ALA A 419 -9.84 3.79 17.02
N ILE A 420 -8.90 2.83 16.91
CA ILE A 420 -7.49 3.14 16.64
C ILE A 420 -7.32 3.78 15.26
N ILE A 421 -7.97 3.23 14.23
CA ILE A 421 -7.95 3.79 12.87
C ILE A 421 -8.50 5.22 12.86
N ASP A 422 -9.64 5.45 13.51
CA ASP A 422 -10.29 6.75 13.58
C ASP A 422 -9.39 7.76 14.32
N HIS A 423 -8.73 7.34 15.41
CA HIS A 423 -7.75 8.16 16.14
C HIS A 423 -6.54 8.54 15.28
N LEU A 424 -5.92 7.57 14.61
CA LEU A 424 -4.76 7.84 13.74
C LEU A 424 -5.14 8.71 12.53
N ASN A 425 -6.33 8.53 11.96
CA ASN A 425 -6.87 9.41 10.91
C ASN A 425 -7.11 10.83 11.42
N ALA A 426 -7.64 11.00 12.63
CA ALA A 426 -7.84 12.32 13.21
C ALA A 426 -6.50 13.05 13.39
N ARG A 427 -5.48 12.35 13.93
CA ARG A 427 -4.12 12.88 14.02
C ARG A 427 -3.52 13.24 12.67
N TYR A 428 -3.68 12.36 11.67
CA TYR A 428 -3.24 12.61 10.30
C TYR A 428 -3.80 13.93 9.77
N THR A 429 -5.11 14.13 9.86
CA THR A 429 -5.78 15.33 9.35
C THR A 429 -5.42 16.60 10.12
N GLN A 430 -5.14 16.49 11.43
CA GLN A 430 -4.81 17.65 12.28
C GLN A 430 -3.35 18.08 12.19
N GLU A 431 -2.42 17.14 12.10
CA GLU A 431 -0.98 17.41 12.20
C GLU A 431 -0.26 17.52 10.85
N MET A 432 -0.81 16.92 9.77
CA MET A 432 -0.18 17.00 8.45
C MET A 432 -0.45 18.33 7.77
N VAL A 433 0.60 18.96 7.25
CA VAL A 433 0.48 20.13 6.38
C VAL A 433 -0.13 19.71 5.04
N ASN A 434 -1.26 20.30 4.68
CA ASN A 434 -1.96 20.02 3.44
C ASN A 434 -1.46 20.93 2.30
N ILE A 435 -1.22 20.35 1.12
CA ILE A 435 -0.77 21.02 -0.09
C ILE A 435 -1.61 20.63 -1.32
N ASP A 436 -1.74 21.55 -2.27
CA ASP A 436 -2.33 21.25 -3.59
C ASP A 436 -1.32 20.47 -4.45
N ALA A 437 -1.73 19.30 -4.96
CA ALA A 437 -0.87 18.44 -5.78
C ALA A 437 -0.53 19.04 -7.15
N ARG A 438 -1.42 19.89 -7.70
CA ARG A 438 -1.44 20.26 -9.12
C ARG A 438 -0.28 21.14 -9.53
N THR A 439 -0.05 22.22 -8.78
CA THR A 439 1.03 23.18 -9.03
C THR A 439 2.39 22.50 -9.01
N MET A 440 2.52 21.43 -8.21
CA MET A 440 3.82 20.88 -7.84
C MET A 440 4.21 19.68 -8.69
N GLY A 441 3.26 18.80 -9.05
CA GLY A 441 3.53 17.69 -9.97
C GLY A 441 4.03 18.20 -11.34
N GLN A 442 3.40 19.25 -11.87
CA GLN A 442 3.78 19.87 -13.14
C GLN A 442 5.17 20.52 -13.07
N GLU A 443 5.49 21.22 -11.98
CA GLU A 443 6.82 21.81 -11.79
C GLU A 443 7.94 20.77 -11.70
N ILE A 444 7.69 19.63 -11.04
CA ILE A 444 8.65 18.54 -10.97
C ILE A 444 8.84 17.90 -12.35
N ASP A 445 7.75 17.69 -13.09
CA ASP A 445 7.78 17.17 -14.46
C ASP A 445 8.54 18.08 -15.43
N HIS A 446 8.33 19.40 -15.37
CA HIS A 446 9.02 20.36 -16.22
C HIS A 446 10.53 20.44 -15.96
N ARG A 447 10.97 20.14 -14.73
CA ARG A 447 12.40 20.06 -14.38
C ARG A 447 13.02 18.72 -14.80
N SER A 448 12.22 17.68 -14.98
CA SER A 448 12.64 16.35 -15.45
C SER A 448 12.80 16.31 -16.98
N THR A 449 13.70 17.12 -17.53
CA THR A 449 14.00 17.16 -18.97
C THR A 449 14.94 16.04 -19.46
N SER A 450 15.43 15.14 -18.59
CA SER A 450 16.23 13.98 -19.01
C SER A 450 15.36 12.75 -19.28
N HIS A 451 15.31 12.33 -20.54
CA HIS A 451 14.60 11.16 -21.07
C HIS A 451 15.15 9.80 -20.61
N THR A 452 14.99 9.39 -19.35
CA THR A 452 15.53 8.08 -18.91
C THR A 452 14.73 7.26 -17.91
N LEU A 453 13.69 7.77 -17.24
CA LEU A 453 12.97 6.99 -16.22
C LEU A 453 11.50 6.77 -16.56
N SER A 454 11.12 5.49 -16.58
CA SER A 454 9.73 5.08 -16.65
C SER A 454 9.09 5.20 -15.26
N TYR A 455 8.13 6.12 -15.12
CA TYR A 455 7.21 6.16 -13.98
C TYR A 455 6.00 5.23 -14.17
N HIS A 456 6.13 4.26 -15.07
CA HIS A 456 5.10 3.27 -15.33
C HIS A 456 5.53 1.87 -14.88
N TYR A 457 4.58 1.11 -14.36
CA TYR A 457 4.69 -0.33 -14.13
C TYR A 457 4.38 -1.11 -15.42
N GLU A 458 4.91 -2.33 -15.48
CA GLU A 458 4.54 -3.35 -16.44
C GLU A 458 3.80 -4.47 -15.70
N PHE A 459 2.48 -4.51 -15.86
CA PHE A 459 1.66 -5.56 -15.25
C PHE A 459 1.53 -6.74 -16.19
N HIS A 460 1.78 -7.93 -15.64
CA HIS A 460 1.61 -9.18 -16.37
C HIS A 460 0.58 -10.05 -15.65
N PRO A 461 -0.45 -10.56 -16.36
CA PRO A 461 -1.27 -11.61 -15.79
C PRO A 461 -0.35 -12.82 -15.54
N ILE A 462 -0.31 -13.30 -14.30
CA ILE A 462 0.41 -14.53 -13.98
C ILE A 462 -0.58 -15.65 -14.27
N ASP A 463 -0.43 -16.30 -15.43
CA ASP A 463 -1.18 -17.51 -15.72
C ASP A 463 -0.86 -18.54 -14.63
N ALA A 464 -1.90 -19.01 -13.93
CA ALA A 464 -1.75 -20.15 -13.04
C ALA A 464 -1.29 -21.34 -13.88
N GLN A 465 0.01 -21.65 -13.84
CA GLN A 465 0.57 -22.84 -14.46
C GLN A 465 -0.20 -24.05 -13.88
N PRO A 466 -0.76 -24.94 -14.71
CA PRO A 466 -1.47 -26.14 -14.23
C PRO A 466 -0.61 -27.05 -13.34
N SER A 467 0.71 -26.88 -13.34
CA SER A 467 1.69 -27.72 -12.65
C SER A 467 2.09 -27.24 -11.25
N ASP A 468 1.70 -26.04 -10.81
CA ASP A 468 2.04 -25.52 -9.46
C ASP A 468 0.94 -25.78 -8.41
N VAL A 469 -0.03 -26.63 -8.75
CA VAL A 469 -0.73 -27.42 -7.72
C VAL A 469 0.21 -28.57 -7.36
N VAL A 470 1.20 -28.29 -6.51
CA VAL A 470 1.91 -29.37 -5.83
C VAL A 470 0.85 -30.14 -5.05
N SER A 471 0.59 -31.36 -5.52
CA SER A 471 -0.12 -32.40 -4.81
C SER A 471 0.61 -32.71 -3.51
N LEU A 472 0.42 -31.88 -2.48
CA LEU A 472 0.75 -32.23 -1.10
C LEU A 472 -0.44 -32.99 -0.49
N GLY A 473 -0.66 -34.18 -1.05
CA GLY A 473 -1.50 -35.22 -0.50
C GLY A 473 -0.75 -36.53 -0.71
N ASN A 474 -0.29 -37.10 0.40
CA ASN A 474 0.41 -38.38 0.54
C ASN A 474 1.89 -38.35 0.12
N THR A 475 2.78 -38.19 1.10
CA THR A 475 3.59 -39.31 1.63
C THR A 475 4.52 -38.83 2.75
N TRP A 476 4.32 -39.44 3.94
CA TRP A 476 5.15 -39.49 5.16
C TRP A 476 5.22 -38.27 6.08
#